data_AF-A0A5P8P0J6-F1
#
_entry.id   AF-A0A5P8P0J6-F1
#
_cell.length_a   1.000
_cell.length_b   1.000
_cell.length_c   1.000
_cell.angle_alpha   90.00
_cell.angle_beta   90.00
_cell.angle_gamma   90.00
#
_symmetry.space_group_name_H-M   'P 1'
#
loop_
_entity.id
_entity.type
_entity.pdbx_description
1 polymer ?
#
loop_
_entity_poly.entity_id
_entity_poly.type
_entity_poly.pdbx_seq_one_letter_code
_entity_poly.pdbx_strand_id
1 'polypeptide(L)'
;MTLVELFTDYIVNRKDLRDYVQERKTRNERGEFNDTKLITAQENLDKLKKEDLKTYEQMYMILDKIMKADRGHYVEYSINFTKAILKMYRGHSTPEDVCKEYAKELTHRYNDA
;
A
#
# COMPACT_ATOMS: atom_id res chain seq x y z
N MET A 1 3.55 19.60 0.08
CA MET A 1 3.54 18.13 0.10
C MET A 1 4.23 17.64 1.37
N THR A 2 3.45 17.23 2.36
CA THR A 2 3.93 16.60 3.61
C THR A 2 4.57 15.23 3.33
N LEU A 3 5.30 14.65 4.29
CA LEU A 3 5.86 13.29 4.13
C LEU A 3 4.77 12.25 3.84
N VAL A 4 3.60 12.45 4.43
CA VAL A 4 2.45 11.55 4.31
C VAL A 4 1.79 11.66 2.92
N GLU A 5 1.65 12.88 2.40
CA GLU A 5 1.18 13.11 1.03
C GLU A 5 2.17 12.53 0.01
N LEU A 6 3.48 12.71 0.23
CA LEU A 6 4.53 12.11 -0.58
C LEU A 6 4.42 10.58 -0.60
N PHE A 7 4.28 9.96 0.57
CA PHE A 7 4.12 8.51 0.67
C PHE A 7 2.90 8.00 -0.11
N THR A 8 1.78 8.71 0.04
CA THR A 8 0.52 8.33 -0.62
C THR A 8 0.64 8.47 -2.14
N ASP A 9 1.30 9.52 -2.63
CA ASP A 9 1.65 9.68 -4.04
C ASP A 9 2.51 8.52 -4.56
N TYR A 10 3.53 8.08 -3.81
CA TYR A 10 4.36 6.94 -4.22
C TYR A 10 3.55 5.65 -4.35
N ILE A 11 2.65 5.38 -3.41
CA ILE A 11 1.80 4.19 -3.46
C ILE A 11 0.82 4.29 -4.64
N VAL A 12 0.03 5.37 -4.73
CA VAL A 12 -1.03 5.52 -5.75
C VAL A 12 -0.45 5.52 -7.17
N ASN A 13 0.67 6.21 -7.38
CA ASN A 13 1.32 6.30 -8.69
C ASN A 13 2.31 5.15 -8.96
N ARG A 14 2.29 4.10 -8.13
CA ARG A 14 3.12 2.89 -8.30
C ARG A 14 4.62 3.20 -8.43
N LYS A 15 5.09 4.23 -7.73
CA LYS A 15 6.51 4.62 -7.69
C LYS A 15 7.29 3.67 -6.78
N ASP A 16 8.61 3.63 -6.96
CA ASP A 16 9.47 2.75 -6.18
C ASP A 16 9.62 3.25 -4.74
N LEU A 17 9.25 2.43 -3.75
CA LEU A 17 9.36 2.83 -2.34
C LEU A 17 10.81 2.95 -1.87
N ARG A 18 11.79 2.37 -2.58
CA ARG A 18 13.22 2.57 -2.31
C ARG A 18 13.63 4.02 -2.57
N ASP A 19 13.06 4.65 -3.59
CA ASP A 19 13.29 6.07 -3.90
C ASP A 19 12.64 6.97 -2.84
N TYR A 20 11.42 6.64 -2.39
CA TYR A 20 10.77 7.31 -1.27
C TYR A 20 11.62 7.27 0.01
N VAL A 21 12.25 6.12 0.30
CA VAL A 21 13.17 5.97 1.44
C VAL A 21 14.39 6.91 1.31
N GLN A 22 14.90 7.18 0.11
CA GLN A 22 15.97 8.17 -0.05
C GLN A 22 15.42 9.60 0.09
N GLU A 23 14.29 9.90 -0.54
CA GLU A 23 13.73 11.25 -0.54
C GLU A 23 13.35 11.71 0.87
N ARG A 24 12.78 10.82 1.69
CA ARG A 24 12.34 11.16 3.05
C ARG A 24 13.47 11.47 4.02
N LYS A 25 14.71 11.01 3.75
CA LYS A 25 15.88 11.31 4.63
C LYS A 25 16.20 12.80 4.68
N THR A 26 15.74 13.57 3.69
CA THR A 26 15.89 15.02 3.64
C THR A 26 14.83 15.76 4.47
N ARG A 27 13.88 15.03 5.07
CA ARG A 27 12.73 15.58 5.80
C ARG A 27 12.84 15.26 7.29
N ASN A 28 12.52 16.22 8.15
CA ASN A 28 12.53 16.06 9.61
C ASN A 28 11.16 15.62 10.15
N GLU A 29 10.53 14.65 9.47
CA GLU A 29 9.19 14.13 9.78
C GLU A 29 9.25 12.61 9.97
N ARG A 30 8.45 12.08 10.91
CA ARG A 30 8.38 10.63 11.16
C ARG A 30 7.22 10.03 10.36
N GLY A 31 7.53 9.06 9.50
CA GLY A 31 6.51 8.28 8.78
C GLY A 31 5.98 7.08 9.59
N GLU A 32 4.85 6.53 9.15
CA GLU A 32 4.20 5.33 9.72
C GLU A 32 5.11 4.09 9.65
N PHE A 33 5.88 3.95 8.56
CA PHE A 33 6.76 2.80 8.31
C PHE A 33 8.24 3.20 8.41
N ASN A 34 9.06 2.32 8.99
CA ASN A 34 10.52 2.46 8.96
C ASN A 34 11.08 2.01 7.59
N ASP A 35 12.36 2.32 7.33
CA ASP A 35 13.00 2.03 6.03
C ASP A 35 12.92 0.54 5.68
N THR A 36 13.21 -0.33 6.66
CA THR A 36 13.15 -1.78 6.50
C THR A 36 11.78 -2.25 6.01
N LYS A 37 10.68 -1.79 6.65
CA LYS A 37 9.33 -2.15 6.23
C LYS A 37 9.00 -1.65 4.82
N LEU A 38 9.44 -0.45 4.45
CA LEU A 38 9.20 0.09 3.11
C LEU A 38 9.94 -0.70 2.04
N ILE A 39 11.19 -1.07 2.31
CA ILE A 39 11.99 -1.90 1.41
C ILE A 39 11.35 -3.29 1.27
N THR A 40 10.97 -3.93 2.38
CA THR A 40 10.27 -5.23 2.33
C THR A 40 8.93 -5.14 1.59
N ALA A 41 8.20 -4.03 1.73
CA ALA A 41 6.96 -3.84 0.97
C ALA A 41 7.25 -3.75 -0.53
N GLN A 42 8.32 -3.06 -0.95
CA GLN A 42 8.73 -3.02 -2.36
C GLN A 42 9.13 -4.40 -2.87
N GLU A 43 9.92 -5.16 -2.10
CA GLU A 43 10.33 -6.51 -2.47
C GLU A 43 9.12 -7.44 -2.65
N ASN A 44 8.13 -7.35 -1.75
CA ASN A 44 6.87 -8.08 -1.86
C ASN A 44 6.07 -7.66 -3.10
N LEU A 45 6.03 -6.37 -3.44
CA LEU A 45 5.38 -5.88 -4.66
C LEU A 45 6.08 -6.38 -5.93
N ASP A 46 7.41 -6.32 -5.96
CA ASP A 46 8.23 -6.81 -7.08
C ASP A 46 8.01 -8.32 -7.27
N LYS A 47 7.98 -9.08 -6.17
CA LYS A 47 7.70 -10.52 -6.17
C LYS A 47 6.28 -10.81 -6.64
N LEU A 48 5.28 -10.13 -6.09
CA LEU A 48 3.87 -10.30 -6.47
C LEU A 48 3.66 -10.01 -7.95
N LYS A 49 4.22 -8.92 -8.47
CA LYS A 49 4.14 -8.55 -9.89
C LYS A 49 4.69 -9.63 -10.81
N LYS A 50 5.73 -10.35 -10.36
CA LYS A 50 6.38 -11.44 -11.11
C LYS A 50 5.60 -12.75 -11.03
N GLU A 51 5.10 -13.10 -9.85
CA GLU A 51 4.46 -14.41 -9.58
C GLU A 51 2.97 -14.42 -9.89
N ASP A 52 2.26 -13.33 -9.58
CA ASP A 52 0.81 -13.20 -9.75
C ASP A 52 0.44 -11.75 -10.09
N LEU A 53 0.65 -11.41 -11.37
CA LEU A 53 0.32 -10.09 -11.91
C LEU A 53 -1.18 -9.76 -11.75
N LYS A 54 -2.05 -10.77 -11.73
CA LYS A 54 -3.50 -10.56 -11.61
C LYS A 54 -3.83 -10.01 -10.22
N THR A 55 -3.31 -10.63 -9.17
CA THR A 55 -3.51 -10.13 -7.80
C THR A 55 -2.85 -8.77 -7.59
N TYR A 56 -1.66 -8.55 -8.15
CA TYR A 56 -1.00 -7.24 -8.15
C TYR A 56 -1.91 -6.14 -8.71
N GLU A 57 -2.43 -6.32 -9.94
CA GLU A 57 -3.30 -5.33 -10.57
C GLU A 57 -4.63 -5.17 -9.84
N GLN A 58 -5.19 -6.26 -9.30
CA GLN A 58 -6.43 -6.21 -8.54
C GLN A 58 -6.29 -5.37 -7.27
N MET A 59 -5.18 -5.47 -6.54
CA MET A 59 -4.94 -4.65 -5.36
C MET A 59 -4.90 -3.15 -5.69
N TYR A 60 -4.20 -2.77 -6.76
CA TYR A 60 -4.16 -1.37 -7.20
C TYR A 60 -5.51 -0.88 -7.73
N MET A 61 -6.28 -1.73 -8.40
CA MET A 61 -7.64 -1.40 -8.84
C MET A 61 -8.56 -1.13 -7.64
N ILE A 62 -8.46 -1.91 -6.56
CA ILE A 62 -9.24 -1.69 -5.33
C ILE A 62 -8.85 -0.34 -4.71
N LEU A 63 -7.55 -0.06 -4.60
CA LEU A 63 -7.06 1.21 -4.07
C LEU A 63 -7.60 2.40 -4.88
N ASP A 64 -7.46 2.38 -6.22
CA ASP A 64 -7.94 3.45 -7.10
C ASP A 64 -9.45 3.69 -6.98
N LYS A 65 -10.25 2.61 -6.93
CA LYS A 65 -11.70 2.71 -6.74
C LYS A 65 -12.07 3.44 -5.45
N ILE A 66 -11.38 3.12 -4.35
CA ILE A 66 -11.66 3.74 -3.05
C ILE A 66 -11.16 5.17 -2.98
N MET A 67 -9.97 5.47 -3.49
CA MET A 67 -9.46 6.85 -3.54
C MET A 67 -10.38 7.78 -4.34
N LYS A 68 -11.07 7.25 -5.36
CA LYS A 68 -12.06 8.00 -6.14
C LYS A 68 -13.39 8.18 -5.41
N ALA A 69 -13.79 7.20 -4.61
CA ALA A 69 -15.07 7.17 -3.91
C ALA A 69 -15.03 8.01 -2.62
N ASP A 70 -13.94 7.94 -1.85
CA ASP A 70 -13.74 8.68 -0.60
C ASP A 70 -12.50 9.57 -0.68
N ARG A 71 -12.72 10.89 -0.75
CA ARG A 71 -11.67 11.91 -0.82
C ARG A 71 -11.16 12.36 0.55
N GLY A 72 -11.79 11.94 1.65
CA GLY A 72 -11.46 12.36 3.01
C GLY A 72 -10.32 11.58 3.66
N HIS A 73 -10.13 10.31 3.30
CA HIS A 73 -9.21 9.37 3.96
C HIS A 73 -8.01 8.94 3.10
N TYR A 74 -7.59 9.80 2.15
CA TYR A 74 -6.56 9.52 1.14
C TYR A 74 -5.29 8.85 1.68
N VAL A 75 -4.82 9.27 2.86
CA VAL A 75 -3.62 8.72 3.52
C VAL A 75 -3.83 7.30 4.05
N GLU A 76 -4.96 7.07 4.71
CA GLU A 76 -5.21 5.83 5.45
C GLU A 76 -5.26 4.62 4.52
N TYR A 77 -5.80 4.81 3.32
CA TYR A 77 -5.86 3.76 2.31
C TYR A 77 -4.48 3.31 1.81
N SER A 78 -3.53 4.24 1.67
CA SER A 78 -2.15 3.88 1.32
C SER A 78 -1.43 3.17 2.45
N ILE A 79 -1.69 3.56 3.71
CA ILE A 79 -1.18 2.84 4.88
C ILE A 79 -1.72 1.41 4.92
N ASN A 80 -3.04 1.24 4.73
CA ASN A 80 -3.68 -0.06 4.76
C ASN A 80 -3.23 -0.94 3.58
N PHE A 81 -3.04 -0.36 2.39
CA PHE A 81 -2.44 -1.04 1.24
C PHE A 81 -1.06 -1.61 1.60
N THR A 82 -0.16 -0.78 2.13
CA THR A 82 1.18 -1.24 2.51
C THR A 82 1.15 -2.28 3.63
N LYS A 83 0.21 -2.17 4.59
CA LYS A 83 0.00 -3.21 5.61
C LYS A 83 -0.41 -4.54 4.98
N ALA A 84 -1.30 -4.54 3.99
CA ALA A 84 -1.68 -5.75 3.25
C ALA A 84 -0.47 -6.34 2.50
N ILE A 85 0.29 -5.53 1.77
CA ILE A 85 1.52 -5.98 1.09
C ILE A 85 2.52 -6.60 2.07
N LEU A 86 2.68 -6.02 3.26
CA LEU A 86 3.58 -6.57 4.30
C LEU A 86 3.06 -7.86 4.93
N LYS A 87 1.75 -8.10 4.93
CA LYS A 87 1.15 -9.37 5.36
C LYS A 87 1.39 -10.47 4.33
N MET A 88 1.58 -10.14 3.05
CA MET A 88 1.89 -11.13 2.03
C MET A 88 3.15 -11.90 2.37
N TYR A 89 3.13 -13.20 2.03
CA TYR A 89 4.25 -14.11 2.25
C TYR A 89 4.66 -14.29 3.72
N ARG A 90 3.83 -13.83 4.67
CA ARG A 90 3.96 -14.14 6.10
C ARG A 90 2.97 -15.25 6.45
N GLY A 91 3.47 -16.33 7.05
CA GLY A 91 2.63 -17.46 7.46
C GLY A 91 2.10 -18.27 6.27
N HIS A 92 0.86 -18.73 6.37
CA HIS A 92 0.24 -19.65 5.40
C HIS A 92 -0.73 -18.98 4.41
N SER A 93 -0.96 -17.67 4.52
CA SER A 93 -1.90 -16.96 3.63
C SER A 93 -1.29 -16.71 2.25
N THR A 94 -2.06 -16.99 1.21
CA THR A 94 -1.65 -16.69 -0.16
C THR A 94 -1.85 -15.20 -0.48
N PRO A 95 -1.16 -14.64 -1.49
CA PRO A 95 -1.41 -13.26 -1.93
C PRO A 95 -2.87 -13.00 -2.31
N GLU A 96 -3.56 -13.98 -2.91
CA GLU A 96 -4.98 -13.88 -3.21
C GLU A 96 -5.84 -13.73 -1.95
N ASP A 97 -5.54 -14.50 -0.89
CA ASP A 97 -6.28 -14.41 0.37
C ASP A 97 -6.12 -13.04 1.01
N VAL A 98 -4.87 -12.54 1.03
CA VAL A 98 -4.56 -11.19 1.53
C VAL A 98 -5.30 -10.12 0.71
N CYS A 99 -5.38 -10.26 -0.61
CA CYS A 99 -6.12 -9.34 -1.47
C CYS A 99 -7.63 -9.38 -1.19
N LYS A 100 -8.21 -10.57 -0.96
CA LYS A 100 -9.64 -10.73 -0.60
C LYS A 100 -9.93 -10.10 0.76
N GLU A 101 -9.07 -10.32 1.75
CA GLU A 101 -9.20 -9.69 3.06
C GLU A 101 -9.09 -8.17 2.97
N TYR A 102 -8.09 -7.66 2.25
CA TYR A 102 -7.91 -6.24 2.00
C TYR A 102 -9.15 -5.60 1.37
N ALA A 103 -9.73 -6.24 0.35
CA ALA A 103 -10.97 -5.77 -0.27
C ALA A 103 -12.14 -5.69 0.72
N LYS A 104 -12.28 -6.70 1.60
CA LYS A 104 -13.34 -6.74 2.62
C LYS A 104 -13.14 -5.65 3.68
N GLU A 105 -11.95 -5.58 4.28
CA GLU A 105 -11.62 -4.59 5.33
C GLU A 105 -11.91 -3.16 4.84
N LEU A 106 -11.59 -2.88 3.59
CA LEU A 106 -11.83 -1.59 2.97
C LEU A 106 -13.29 -1.33 2.61
N THR A 107 -14.03 -2.35 2.15
CA THR A 107 -15.47 -2.22 1.87
C THR A 107 -16.27 -1.96 3.14
N HIS A 108 -15.90 -2.61 4.25
CA HIS A 108 -16.54 -2.37 5.55
C HIS A 108 -16.28 -0.95 6.06
N ARG A 109 -15.03 -0.45 5.99
CA ARG A 109 -14.73 0.95 6.38
C ARG A 109 -15.43 1.98 5.51
N TYR A 110 -15.61 1.71 4.22
CA TYR A 110 -16.34 2.62 3.33
C TYR A 110 -17.84 2.68 3.64
N ASN A 111 -18.44 1.58 4.10
CA ASN A 111 -19.88 1.53 4.44
C ASN A 111 -20.18 2.04 5.86
N ASP A 112 -19.19 2.12 6.74
CA ASP A 112 -19.32 2.69 8.09
C ASP A 112 -19.08 4.22 8.13
N ALA A 113 -18.76 4.85 6.99
CA ALA A 113 -18.47 6.28 6.86
C ALA A 113 -19.69 7.14 6.48
#